data_AF-A0A3B8JRX7-F1
#
_entry.id   AF-A0A3B8JRX7-F1
#
_cell.length_a   1.000
_cell.length_b   1.000
_cell.length_c   1.000
_cell.angle_alpha   90.00
_cell.angle_beta   90.00
_cell.angle_gamma   90.00
#
_symmetry.space_group_name_H-M   'P 1'
#
loop_
_entity.id
_entity.type
_entity.pdbx_description
1 polymer ?
#
loop_
_entity_poly.entity_id
_entity_poly.type
_entity_poly.pdbx_seq_one_letter_code
_entity_poly.pdbx_strand_id
1 'polypeptide(L)' 'MTITSQKMTLEEYLNYDDGTDTRYELVNGELVDLGNSGMEHGGIGSLLGGFLAIYVREHKLGIVCDSS' A
#
# COMPACT_ATOMS: atom_id res chain seq x y z
N MET A 1 0.67 18.72 -5.76
CA MET A 1 0.41 18.15 -4.43
C MET A 1 1.44 18.72 -3.48
N THR A 2 1.01 19.40 -2.42
CA THR A 2 1.89 19.86 -1.35
C THR A 2 2.03 18.68 -0.40
N ILE A 3 3.19 18.03 -0.39
CA ILE A 3 3.45 16.95 0.57
C ILE A 3 3.63 17.65 1.92
N THR A 4 2.62 17.60 2.77
CA THR A 4 2.75 18.04 4.16
C THR A 4 3.67 17.03 4.84
N SER A 5 4.98 17.32 4.89
CA SER A 5 5.96 16.44 5.54
C SER A 5 5.76 16.52 7.05
N GLN A 6 4.98 15.59 7.58
CA GLN A 6 4.84 15.36 9.01
C GLN A 6 5.76 14.20 9.40
N LYS A 7 6.71 14.47 10.30
CA LYS A 7 7.55 13.41 10.87
C LYS A 7 6.84 12.71 12.03
N MET A 8 6.92 11.39 12.06
CA MET A 8 6.35 10.57 13.12
C MET A 8 7.11 9.24 13.28
N THR A 9 6.96 8.66 14.47
CA THR A 9 7.41 7.31 14.80
C THR A 9 6.43 6.25 14.29
N LEU A 10 6.84 4.98 14.29
CA LEU A 10 5.96 3.87 13.93
C LEU A 10 4.75 3.77 14.87
N GLU A 11 4.94 4.00 16.17
CA GLU A 11 3.85 3.95 17.15
C GLU A 11 2.82 5.05 16.90
N GLU A 12 3.26 6.27 16.62
CA GLU A 12 2.38 7.38 16.25
C GLU A 12 1.64 7.09 14.94
N TYR A 13 2.33 6.56 13.93
CA TYR A 13 1.72 6.16 12.65
C TYR A 13 0.62 5.11 12.82
N LEU A 14 0.86 4.07 13.62
CA LEU A 14 -0.13 3.00 13.84
C LEU A 14 -1.38 3.48 14.58
N ASN A 15 -1.30 4.63 15.26
CA ASN A 15 -2.42 5.27 15.96
C ASN A 15 -2.91 6.54 15.24
N TYR A 16 -2.38 6.85 14.06
CA TYR A 16 -2.73 8.06 13.32
C TYR A 16 -4.10 7.89 12.64
N ASP A 17 -4.99 8.85 12.90
CA ASP A 17 -6.28 9.00 12.25
C ASP A 17 -6.54 10.51 12.11
N ASP A 18 -6.62 11.00 10.87
CA ASP A 18 -6.95 12.39 10.57
C ASP A 18 -8.45 12.61 10.27
N GLY A 19 -9.28 11.60 10.55
CA GLY A 19 -10.70 11.60 10.29
C GLY A 19 -11.04 11.42 8.81
N THR A 20 -10.05 11.11 7.97
CA THR A 20 -10.23 10.78 6.56
C THR A 20 -9.93 9.31 6.30
N ASP A 21 -10.48 8.76 5.20
CA ASP A 21 -10.15 7.41 4.74
C ASP A 21 -8.88 7.39 3.87
N THR A 22 -8.01 8.39 4.04
CA THR A 22 -6.77 8.52 3.25
C THR A 22 -5.77 7.48 3.72
N ARG A 23 -5.19 6.76 2.75
CA ARG A 23 -4.15 5.76 3.03
C ARG A 23 -2.78 6.43 3.01
N TYR A 24 -2.05 6.25 4.09
CA TYR A 24 -0.70 6.78 4.25
C TYR A 24 0.32 5.67 4.42
N GLU A 25 1.55 5.92 4.00
CA GLU A 25 2.72 5.11 4.30
C GLU A 25 3.74 5.90 5.12
N LEU A 26 4.42 5.22 6.05
CA LEU A 26 5.52 5.81 6.80
C LEU A 26 6.85 5.57 6.06
N VAL A 27 7.36 6.60 5.38
CA VAL A 27 8.59 6.53 4.58
C VAL A 27 9.69 7.33 5.26
N ASN A 28 10.72 6.65 5.79
CA ASN A 28 11.83 7.29 6.52
C ASN A 28 11.37 8.19 7.69
N GLY A 29 10.29 7.81 8.36
CA GLY A 29 9.71 8.57 9.46
C GLY A 29 8.86 9.76 9.00
N GLU A 30 8.54 9.88 7.71
CA GLU A 30 7.62 10.88 7.17
C GLU A 30 6.31 10.22 6.73
N LEU A 31 5.19 10.83 7.08
CA LEU A 31 3.87 10.40 6.64
C LEU A 31 3.66 10.84 5.19
N VAL A 32 3.49 9.87 4.29
CA VAL A 32 3.30 10.10 2.86
C VAL A 32 1.92 9.61 2.45
N ASP A 33 1.12 10.50 1.87
CA ASP A 33 -0.16 10.14 1.25
C ASP A 33 0.10 9.29 0.01
N LEU A 34 -0.44 8.07 0.00
CA LEU A 34 -0.26 7.14 -1.11
C LEU A 34 -1.11 7.53 -2.33
N GLY A 35 -2.20 8.26 -2.09
CA GLY A 35 -3.18 8.63 -3.08
C GLY A 35 -4.00 7.44 -3.61
N ASN A 36 -4.93 7.74 -4.51
CA ASN A 36 -5.67 6.72 -5.25
C ASN A 36 -4.87 6.31 -6.48
N SER A 37 -4.57 5.02 -6.62
CA SER A 37 -3.84 4.47 -7.77
C SER A 37 -4.59 4.60 -9.10
N GLY A 38 -5.91 4.74 -9.07
CA GLY A 38 -6.78 4.77 -10.24
C GLY A 38 -7.01 3.38 -10.85
N MET A 39 -8.00 3.30 -11.76
CA MET A 39 -8.45 2.03 -12.33
C MET A 39 -7.37 1.33 -13.18
N GLU A 40 -6.60 2.07 -13.97
CA GLU A 40 -5.57 1.47 -14.84
C GLU A 40 -4.47 0.82 -14.03
N HIS A 41 -3.94 1.53 -13.03
CA HIS A 41 -2.93 0.98 -12.12
C HIS A 41 -3.47 -0.23 -11.36
N GLY A 42 -4.69 -0.13 -10.82
CA GLY A 42 -5.34 -1.25 -10.13
C GLY A 42 -5.52 -2.47 -11.04
N GLY A 43 -5.93 -2.27 -12.29
CA GLY A 43 -6.07 -3.34 -13.28
C GLY A 43 -4.75 -4.05 -13.59
N ILE A 44 -3.66 -3.29 -13.76
CA ILE A 44 -2.32 -3.84 -13.97
C ILE A 44 -1.85 -4.62 -12.73
N GLY A 45 -2.05 -4.06 -11.52
CA GLY A 45 -1.70 -4.69 -10.26
C GLY A 45 -2.40 -6.04 -10.08
N SER A 46 -3.71 -6.08 -10.28
CA SER A 46 -4.51 -7.31 -10.19
C SER A 46 -4.10 -8.37 -11.21
N LEU A 47 -3.78 -7.98 -12.44
CA LEU A 47 -3.34 -8.91 -13.48
C LEU A 47 -2.00 -9.57 -13.10
N LEU A 48 -1.02 -8.76 -12.70
CA LEU A 48 0.31 -9.26 -12.32
C LEU A 48 0.25 -10.09 -11.03
N GLY A 49 -0.47 -9.60 -10.01
CA GLY A 49 -0.70 -10.31 -8.76
C GLY A 49 -1.38 -11.66 -8.98
N GLY A 50 -2.37 -11.71 -9.88
CA GLY A 50 -3.05 -12.95 -10.27
C GLY A 50 -2.11 -13.99 -10.88
N PHE A 51 -1.29 -13.61 -11.86
CA PHE A 51 -0.31 -14.53 -12.45
C PHE A 51 0.72 -15.03 -11.42
N LEU A 52 1.20 -14.13 -10.57
CA LEU A 52 2.14 -14.50 -9.51
C LEU A 52 1.50 -15.45 -8.50
N ALA A 53 0.25 -15.21 -8.10
CA ALA A 53 -0.48 -16.05 -7.15
C ALA A 53 -0.68 -17.48 -7.70
N ILE A 54 -1.01 -17.61 -8.99
CA ILE A 54 -1.12 -18.93 -9.65
C ILE A 54 0.23 -19.65 -9.57
N TYR A 55 1.32 -18.98 -9.97
CA TYR A 55 2.65 -19.59 -9.97
C TYR A 55 3.10 -20.01 -8.55
N VAL A 56 2.99 -19.11 -7.57
CA VAL A 56 3.37 -19.37 -6.17
C VAL A 56 2.57 -20.54 -5.60
N ARG A 57 1.28 -20.63 -5.92
CA ARG A 57 0.41 -21.73 -5.48
C ARG A 57 0.80 -23.07 -6.10
N GLU A 58 0.94 -23.13 -7.42
CA GLU A 58 1.30 -24.36 -8.14
C GLU A 58 2.64 -24.94 -7.64
N HIS A 59 3.57 -24.05 -7.29
CA HIS A 59 4.91 -24.43 -6.83
C HIS A 59 5.06 -24.51 -5.30
N LYS A 60 4.00 -24.26 -4.52
CA LYS A 60 3.99 -24.27 -3.04
C LYS A 60 5.04 -23.34 -2.42
N LEU A 61 5.19 -22.14 -2.98
CA LEU A 61 6.24 -21.19 -2.60
C LEU A 61 5.83 -20.20 -1.50
N GLY A 62 4.57 -20.24 -1.04
CA GLY A 62 4.08 -19.36 0.02
C GLY A 62 2.75 -18.69 -0.34
N ILE A 63 2.62 -17.41 0.03
CA ILE A 63 1.43 -16.58 -0.15
C ILE A 63 1.83 -15.32 -0.93
N VAL A 64 0.97 -14.89 -1.85
CA VAL A 64 1.05 -13.58 -2.51
C VAL A 64 0.07 -12.65 -1.83
N CYS A 65 0.54 -11.49 -1.41
CA CYS A 65 -0.30 -10.43 -0.84
C CYS A 65 -0.45 -9.32 -1.88
N ASP A 66 -1.65 -8.79 -2.01
CA ASP A 66 -1.95 -7.57 -2.75
C ASP A 66 -2.54 -6.52 -1.80
N SER A 67 -2.52 -5.27 -2.25
CA SER A 67 -3.23 -4.19 -1.58
C SER A 67 -4.65 -4.13 -2.13
N SER A 68 -5.62 -4.64 -1.37
CA SER A 68 -7.06 -4.52 -1.68
C SER A 68 -7.59 -3.10 -1.48
#